data_AF-A0A095AVB6-F1
#
_entry.id   AF-A0A095AVB6-F1
#
_cell.length_a   1.000
_cell.length_b   1.000
_cell.length_c   1.000
_cell.angle_alpha   90.00
_cell.angle_beta   90.00
_cell.angle_gamma   90.00
#
_symmetry.space_group_name_H-M   'P 1'
#
loop_
_entity.id
_entity.type
_entity.pdbx_description
1 polymer ?
#
loop_
_entity_poly.entity_id
_entity_poly.type
_entity_poly.pdbx_seq_one_letter_code
_entity_poly.pdbx_strand_id
1 'polypeptide(L)'
;MLASKVNASSFCRRRLSVIVMRSKMAETMKAAVTFVEQGHVRVGPDIIRDPAYLVTRSMEDYITWGSRSKIRKRIEDYNGLRDDYDV
;
A
#
# COMPACT_ATOMS: atom_id res chain seq x y z
N MET A 1 -12.83 27.01 -13.47
CA MET A 1 -11.37 26.86 -13.33
C MET A 1 -11.05 25.46 -12.85
N LEU A 2 -10.04 24.76 -13.39
CA LEU A 2 -9.64 23.43 -12.91
C LEU A 2 -9.23 23.44 -11.42
N ALA A 3 -8.68 24.55 -10.94
CA ALA A 3 -8.25 24.73 -9.56
C ALA A 3 -9.39 24.61 -8.52
N SER A 4 -10.64 24.95 -8.89
CA SER A 4 -11.76 24.88 -7.94
C SER A 4 -12.16 23.45 -7.56
N LYS A 5 -11.68 22.44 -8.31
CA LYS A 5 -11.87 21.02 -8.00
C LYS A 5 -10.79 20.46 -7.07
N VAL A 6 -9.70 21.21 -6.85
CA VAL A 6 -8.59 20.80 -5.99
C VAL A 6 -8.88 21.27 -4.57
N ASN A 7 -9.11 20.32 -3.67
CA ASN A 7 -9.35 20.58 -2.25
C ASN A 7 -8.42 19.71 -1.37
N ALA A 8 -8.32 20.00 -0.08
CA ALA A 8 -7.49 19.23 0.86
C ALA A 8 -7.80 17.73 0.82
N SER A 9 -9.08 17.36 0.67
CA SER A 9 -9.49 15.95 0.57
C SER A 9 -8.90 15.24 -0.66
N SER A 10 -8.58 15.97 -1.72
CA SER A 10 -7.93 15.42 -2.93
C SER A 10 -6.52 14.94 -2.64
N PHE A 11 -5.77 15.65 -1.79
CA PHE A 11 -4.45 15.24 -1.31
C PHE A 11 -4.56 14.05 -0.35
N CYS A 12 -5.49 14.11 0.61
CA CYS A 12 -5.69 13.02 1.57
C CYS A 12 -6.02 11.69 0.88
N ARG A 13 -6.80 11.71 -0.21
CA ARG A 13 -7.12 10.51 -1.01
C ARG A 13 -5.92 9.90 -1.76
N ARG A 14 -4.81 10.63 -1.88
CA ARG A 14 -3.56 10.16 -2.52
C ARG A 14 -2.50 9.69 -1.52
N ARG A 15 -2.78 9.75 -0.21
CA ARG A 15 -1.88 9.18 0.81
C ARG A 15 -1.81 7.67 0.66
N LEU A 16 -0.63 7.09 0.88
CA LEU A 16 -0.35 5.67 0.68
C LEU A 16 -1.36 4.79 1.42
N SER A 17 -1.65 5.08 2.69
CA SER A 17 -2.64 4.36 3.48
C SER A 17 -4.03 4.33 2.85
N VAL A 18 -4.47 5.43 2.23
CA VAL A 18 -5.78 5.49 1.55
C VAL A 18 -5.75 4.68 0.25
N ILE A 19 -4.65 4.76 -0.50
CA ILE A 19 -4.51 3.97 -1.73
C ILE A 19 -4.45 2.46 -1.42
N VAL A 20 -3.71 2.05 -0.39
CA VAL A 20 -3.63 0.64 0.06
C VAL A 20 -5.02 0.08 0.40
N MET A 21 -5.86 0.85 1.10
CA MET A 21 -7.25 0.46 1.37
C MET A 21 -8.09 0.37 0.08
N ARG A 22 -7.95 1.35 -0.83
CA ARG A 22 -8.70 1.38 -2.09
C ARG A 22 -8.31 0.24 -3.04
N SER A 23 -7.06 -0.18 -3.03
CA SER A 23 -6.53 -1.33 -3.79
C SER A 23 -6.87 -2.68 -3.15
N LYS A 24 -7.72 -2.71 -2.11
CA LYS A 24 -8.16 -3.93 -1.41
C LYS A 24 -7.02 -4.74 -0.77
N MET A 25 -5.85 -4.13 -0.56
CA MET A 25 -4.76 -4.73 0.22
C MET A 25 -5.04 -4.70 1.73
N ALA A 26 -5.91 -3.78 2.17
CA ALA A 26 -6.38 -3.67 3.54
C ALA A 26 -7.88 -3.42 3.57
N GLU A 27 -8.59 -4.04 4.52
CA GLU A 27 -10.05 -3.92 4.65
C GLU A 27 -10.48 -2.57 5.25
N THR A 28 -9.66 -2.00 6.14
CA THR A 28 -9.96 -0.76 6.85
C THR A 28 -8.79 0.22 6.80
N MET A 29 -9.09 1.52 6.95
CA MET A 29 -8.06 2.56 7.03
C MET A 29 -7.08 2.31 8.18
N LYS A 30 -7.57 1.82 9.33
CA LYS A 30 -6.73 1.53 10.49
C LYS A 30 -5.72 0.42 10.16
N ALA A 31 -6.17 -0.65 9.52
CA ALA A 31 -5.29 -1.74 9.09
C ALA A 31 -4.26 -1.26 8.06
N ALA A 32 -4.67 -0.44 7.07
CA ALA A 32 -3.78 0.11 6.08
C ALA A 32 -2.65 0.95 6.70
N VAL A 33 -2.98 1.80 7.67
CA VAL A 33 -1.99 2.60 8.43
C VAL A 33 -1.01 1.66 9.15
N THR A 34 -1.53 0.68 9.90
CA THR A 34 -0.69 -0.28 10.63
C THR A 34 0.25 -1.07 9.71
N PHE A 35 -0.22 -1.53 8.56
CA PHE A 35 0.61 -2.27 7.60
C PHE A 35 1.74 -1.41 7.03
N VAL A 36 1.46 -0.14 6.74
CA VAL A 36 2.49 0.80 6.27
C VAL A 36 3.50 1.09 7.39
N GLU A 37 3.05 1.41 8.61
CA GLU A 37 3.94 1.71 9.75
C GLU A 37 4.87 0.54 10.09
N GLN A 38 4.37 -0.68 10.01
CA GLN A 38 5.15 -1.91 10.20
C GLN A 38 6.15 -2.19 9.06
N GLY A 39 6.04 -1.47 7.93
CA GLY A 39 6.90 -1.65 6.76
C GLY A 39 6.53 -2.85 5.89
N HIS A 40 5.26 -3.24 5.85
CA HIS A 40 4.78 -4.33 4.99
C HIS A 40 4.54 -3.90 3.54
N VAL A 41 4.42 -2.59 3.28
CA VAL A 41 4.11 -2.04 1.96
C VAL A 41 5.36 -1.41 1.34
N ARG A 42 5.58 -1.68 0.05
CA ARG A 42 6.59 -1.00 -0.77
C ARG A 42 5.95 -0.30 -1.95
N VAL A 43 6.60 0.75 -2.43
CA VAL A 43 6.25 1.46 -3.66
C VAL A 43 7.46 1.36 -4.59
N GLY A 44 7.33 0.56 -5.64
CA GLY A 44 8.50 0.21 -6.47
C GLY A 44 9.54 -0.57 -5.63
N PRO A 45 10.82 -0.15 -5.62
CA PRO A 45 11.85 -0.83 -4.84
C PRO A 45 11.81 -0.49 -3.33
N ASP A 46 11.21 0.63 -2.95
CA ASP A 46 11.38 1.21 -1.61
C ASP A 46 10.27 0.82 -0.64
N ILE A 47 10.67 0.37 0.57
CA ILE A 47 9.74 0.11 1.67
C ILE A 47 9.38 1.44 2.34
N ILE A 48 8.09 1.78 2.34
CA ILE A 48 7.59 3.03 2.90
C ILE A 48 7.00 2.76 4.28
N ARG A 49 7.43 3.56 5.27
CA ARG A 49 6.92 3.51 6.65
C ARG A 49 6.03 4.67 7.05
N ASP A 50 5.93 5.70 6.20
CA ASP A 50 5.08 6.86 6.45
C ASP A 50 3.70 6.67 5.79
N PRO A 51 2.61 6.52 6.56
CA PRO A 51 1.24 6.44 6.03
C PRO A 51 0.81 7.69 5.26
N ALA A 52 1.49 8.82 5.48
CA ALA A 52 1.24 10.09 4.83
C ALA A 52 1.90 10.25 3.47
N TYR A 53 2.77 9.31 3.07
CA TYR A 53 3.47 9.34 1.80
C TYR A 53 2.50 9.55 0.63
N LEU A 54 2.76 10.57 -0.19
CA LEU A 54 1.86 10.95 -1.27
C LEU A 54 2.21 10.20 -2.55
N VAL A 55 1.28 9.37 -3.03
CA VAL A 55 1.51 8.51 -4.19
C VAL A 55 1.02 9.20 -5.46
N THR A 56 1.90 9.35 -6.45
CA THR A 56 1.54 9.84 -7.79
C THR A 56 0.75 8.78 -8.56
N ARG A 57 0.05 9.17 -9.63
CA ARG A 57 -0.77 8.23 -10.41
C ARG A 57 0.05 7.10 -11.04
N SER A 58 1.25 7.40 -11.52
CA SER A 58 2.15 6.41 -12.12
C SER A 58 2.73 5.44 -11.09
N MET A 59 2.91 5.88 -9.85
CA MET A 59 3.48 5.04 -8.78
C MET A 59 2.47 4.08 -8.15
N GLU A 60 1.18 4.27 -8.42
CA GLU A 60 0.09 3.46 -7.85
C GLU A 60 0.17 1.99 -8.29
N ASP A 61 0.55 1.73 -9.54
CA ASP A 61 0.67 0.37 -10.09
C ASP A 61 1.85 -0.41 -9.48
N TYR A 62 2.80 0.29 -8.85
CA TYR A 62 3.97 -0.31 -8.21
C TYR A 62 3.80 -0.52 -6.70
N ILE A 63 2.61 -0.28 -6.15
CA ILE A 63 2.31 -0.56 -4.75
C ILE A 63 2.14 -2.07 -4.59
N THR A 64 2.96 -2.68 -3.76
CA THR A 64 2.85 -4.11 -3.46
C THR A 64 3.38 -4.42 -2.06
N TRP A 65 3.25 -5.67 -1.63
CA TRP A 65 3.85 -6.13 -0.37
C TRP A 65 5.38 -6.19 -0.49
N GLY A 66 6.07 -5.82 0.58
CA GLY A 66 7.51 -6.04 0.70
C GLY A 66 7.83 -7.54 0.61
N SER A 67 8.99 -7.89 0.05
CA SER A 67 9.39 -9.29 -0.21
C SER A 67 9.36 -10.14 1.07
N ARG A 68 9.86 -9.59 2.19
CA ARG A 68 9.87 -10.26 3.50
C ARG A 68 8.59 -10.07 4.32
N SER A 69 7.50 -9.61 3.71
CA SER A 69 6.25 -9.34 4.42
C SER A 69 5.56 -10.65 4.83
N LYS A 70 5.29 -10.80 6.13
CA LYS A 70 4.49 -11.93 6.64
C LYS A 70 3.06 -11.94 6.09
N ILE A 71 2.52 -10.77 5.76
CA ILE A 71 1.19 -10.66 5.14
C ILE A 71 1.20 -11.30 3.75
N ARG A 72 2.25 -11.04 2.97
CA ARG A 72 2.43 -11.66 1.65
C ARG A 72 2.49 -13.18 1.76
N LYS A 73 3.34 -13.69 2.66
CA LYS A 73 3.46 -15.14 2.90
C LYS A 73 2.11 -15.77 3.25
N ARG A 74 1.33 -15.13 4.14
CA ARG A 74 -0.01 -15.60 4.51
C ARG A 74 -1.01 -15.59 3.34
N ILE A 75 -0.90 -14.64 2.41
CA ILE A 75 -1.74 -14.58 1.20
C ILE A 75 -1.34 -15.71 0.23
N GLU A 76 -0.04 -15.93 0.03
CA GLU A 76 0.47 -17.02 -0.82
C GLU A 76 0.08 -18.39 -0.25
N ASP A 77 0.15 -18.58 1.06
CA ASP A 77 -0.32 -19.79 1.76
C ASP A 77 -1.80 -20.04 1.52
N TYR A 78 -2.63 -19.00 1.68
CA TYR A 78 -4.07 -19.09 1.47
C TYR A 78 -4.41 -19.47 0.04
N ASN A 79 -3.64 -18.96 -0.93
CA ASN A 79 -3.82 -19.28 -2.35
C ASN A 79 -3.17 -20.60 -2.77
N GLY A 80 -2.43 -21.28 -1.89
CA GLY A 80 -1.67 -22.49 -2.23
C GLY A 80 -0.49 -22.23 -3.19
N LEU A 81 0.01 -20.99 -3.24
CA LEU A 81 1.09 -20.55 -4.14
C LEU A 81 2.43 -20.37 -3.41
N ARG A 82 2.53 -20.85 -2.17
CA ARG A 82 3.73 -20.68 -1.35
C ARG A 82 4.89 -21.49 -1.93
N ASP A 83 5.95 -20.78 -2.31
CA ASP A 83 7.25 -21.36 -2.67
C ASP A 83 8.25 -21.07 -1.55
N ASP A 84 8.79 -22.13 -0.94
CA ASP A 84 9.73 -22.03 0.18
C ASP A 84 11.19 -21.73 -0.26
N TYR A 85 11.47 -21.58 -1.56
CA TYR A 85 12.77 -21.12 -2.06
C TYR A 85 12.94 -19.58 -2.04
N ASP A 86 11.84 -18.81 -2.12
CA ASP A 86 11.82 -17.34 -2.23
C ASP A 86 11.77 -16.61 -0.86
N VAL A 87 12.56 -17.06 0.12
CA VAL A 87 12.47 -16.61 1.54
C VAL A 87 12.96 -15.19 1.80
#